data_AF-A0A067FGT5-F1
#
_entry.id   AF-A0A067FGT5-F1
#
_cell.length_a   1.000
_cell.length_b   1.000
_cell.length_c   1.000
_cell.angle_alpha   90.00
_cell.angle_beta   90.00
_cell.angle_gamma   90.00
#
_symmetry.space_group_name_H-M   'P 1'
#
loop_
_entity.id
_entity.type
_entity.pdbx_description
1 polymer ?
#
loop_
_entity_poly.entity_id
_entity_poly.type
_entity_poly.pdbx_seq_one_letter_code
_entity_poly.pdbx_strand_id
1 'polypeptide(L)'
;MENEANISIYRAARTIKRRQNTLYNALRSIYDDSIFVGEISQLWPQLPLLANLRCGLWYSSKFHSTCYFKSTDGHTNNWSFNTSRLNLHVALLAGQKGGCIIVDSTRKGKRFPDSMSKTIPIWTCVLNRSVYKYRKKMCNGGVVLAKGNASDEHEKSTSQFTADWDCSLHLPLWVSDTEKAAIDDRVEEWIKELDASGADIASLASCLKKPLRPLWISQKTVIWLNEVPDHDSWDFTPIILVSASSQSGIIQNRTTSEFSWNYIPGAGDDEESWARGLTPNLFWKNAYDLINSGPDICNQKVADIVEKDRVYRAQRGQIAPQVILKSSKLSGNSSDLSHVEPPLSSDISDLNIDLKASDESCTISWLGSTNLAVGTSQHGKLN
;
A
#
# COMPACT_ATOMS: atom_id res chain seq x y z
N MET A 1 -40.02 20.69 -28.38
CA MET A 1 -38.72 20.14 -28.81
C MET A 1 -37.69 20.68 -27.83
N GLU A 2 -37.38 19.88 -26.82
CA GLU A 2 -36.55 20.28 -25.68
C GLU A 2 -35.06 20.31 -26.07
N ASN A 3 -34.36 21.29 -25.48
CA ASN A 3 -32.94 21.55 -25.61
C ASN A 3 -32.08 20.31 -25.29
N GLU A 4 -31.52 19.69 -26.33
CA GLU A 4 -30.32 18.86 -26.19
C GLU A 4 -29.15 19.78 -25.79
N ALA A 5 -28.94 19.92 -24.47
CA ALA A 5 -27.78 20.58 -23.92
C ALA A 5 -26.53 19.83 -24.41
N ASN A 6 -25.81 20.43 -25.36
CA ASN A 6 -24.57 19.91 -25.93
C ASN A 6 -23.54 19.69 -24.81
N ILE A 7 -23.47 18.47 -24.30
CA ILE A 7 -22.53 18.09 -23.25
C ILE A 7 -21.14 18.21 -23.85
N SER A 8 -20.34 19.18 -23.36
CA SER A 8 -18.92 19.30 -23.72
C SER A 8 -18.25 17.93 -23.67
N ILE A 9 -17.46 17.58 -24.69
CA ILE A 9 -16.74 16.30 -24.79
C ILE A 9 -15.98 15.99 -23.49
N TYR A 10 -15.43 17.00 -22.82
CA TYR A 10 -14.78 16.85 -21.52
C TYR A 10 -15.73 16.40 -20.40
N ARG A 11 -16.96 16.93 -20.36
CA ARG A 11 -17.98 16.56 -19.38
C ARG A 11 -18.56 15.18 -19.69
N ALA A 12 -18.73 14.83 -20.97
CA ALA A 12 -19.11 13.49 -21.40
C ALA A 12 -18.05 12.46 -21.01
N ALA A 13 -16.78 12.71 -21.32
CA ALA A 13 -15.66 11.85 -20.95
C ALA A 13 -15.50 11.68 -19.43
N ARG A 14 -15.68 12.75 -18.65
CA ARG A 14 -15.68 12.67 -17.17
C ARG A 14 -16.84 11.83 -16.63
N THR A 15 -18.01 11.95 -17.25
CA THR A 15 -19.21 11.18 -16.86
C THR A 15 -19.01 9.71 -17.17
N ILE A 16 -18.45 9.37 -18.34
CA ILE A 16 -18.08 8.01 -18.73
C ILE A 16 -17.04 7.44 -17.75
N LYS A 17 -15.99 8.20 -17.43
CA LYS A 17 -14.95 7.80 -16.47
C LYS A 17 -15.51 7.55 -15.05
N ARG A 18 -16.45 8.39 -14.58
CA ARG A 18 -17.17 8.16 -13.32
C ARG A 18 -18.06 6.93 -13.35
N ARG A 19 -18.77 6.70 -14.46
CA ARG A 19 -19.59 5.48 -14.64
C ARG A 19 -18.74 4.20 -14.70
N GLN A 20 -17.47 4.32 -15.10
CA GLN A 20 -16.55 3.18 -15.19
C GLN A 20 -15.75 2.92 -13.91
N ASN A 21 -15.56 3.93 -13.06
CA ASN A 21 -14.87 3.82 -11.76
C ASN A 21 -15.86 3.74 -10.59
N THR A 22 -16.72 2.72 -10.60
CA THR A 22 -17.65 2.48 -9.49
C THR A 22 -16.97 1.75 -8.34
N LEU A 23 -17.54 1.87 -7.14
CA LEU A 23 -17.16 1.10 -5.96
C LEU A 23 -17.17 -0.41 -6.25
N TYR A 24 -18.23 -0.90 -6.91
CA TYR A 24 -18.33 -2.31 -7.31
C TYR A 24 -17.19 -2.74 -8.22
N ASN A 25 -16.85 -1.94 -9.23
CA ASN A 25 -15.76 -2.26 -10.16
C ASN A 25 -14.40 -2.30 -9.44
N ALA A 26 -14.16 -1.40 -8.48
CA ALA A 26 -12.95 -1.40 -7.66
C ALA A 26 -12.85 -2.68 -6.81
N LEU A 27 -13.90 -3.00 -6.05
CA LEU A 27 -13.96 -4.20 -5.21
C LEU A 27 -13.84 -5.48 -6.03
N ARG A 28 -14.51 -5.55 -7.18
CA ARG A 28 -14.42 -6.71 -8.07
C ARG A 28 -13.04 -6.88 -8.68
N SER A 29 -12.39 -5.77 -9.05
CA SER A 29 -11.00 -5.81 -9.55
C SER A 29 -10.02 -6.26 -8.48
N ILE A 30 -10.19 -5.79 -7.23
CA ILE A 30 -9.40 -6.25 -6.07
C ILE A 30 -9.61 -7.75 -5.84
N TYR A 31 -10.87 -8.20 -5.86
CA TYR A 31 -11.20 -9.61 -5.68
C TYR A 31 -10.55 -10.49 -6.76
N ASP A 32 -10.68 -10.10 -8.03
CA ASP A 32 -10.04 -10.82 -9.14
C ASP A 32 -8.51 -10.88 -8.98
N ASP A 33 -7.86 -9.74 -8.70
CA ASP A 33 -6.40 -9.66 -8.55
C ASP A 33 -5.90 -10.45 -7.33
N SER A 34 -6.73 -10.59 -6.29
CA SER A 34 -6.39 -11.37 -5.10
C SER A 34 -6.23 -12.87 -5.41
N ILE A 35 -6.94 -13.38 -6.43
CA ILE A 35 -6.86 -14.79 -6.82
C ILE A 35 -5.43 -15.08 -7.28
N PHE A 36 -4.89 -14.21 -8.13
CA PHE A 36 -3.50 -14.28 -8.57
C PHE A 36 -2.51 -14.18 -7.40
N VAL A 37 -2.74 -13.26 -6.44
CA VAL A 37 -1.90 -13.17 -5.24
C VAL A 37 -1.95 -14.47 -4.42
N GLY A 38 -3.12 -15.08 -4.30
CA GLY A 38 -3.32 -16.38 -3.66
C GLY A 38 -2.57 -17.51 -4.36
N GLU A 39 -2.66 -17.59 -5.68
CA GLU A 39 -1.91 -18.55 -6.50
C GLU A 39 -0.40 -18.43 -6.28
N ILE A 40 0.14 -17.21 -6.34
CA ILE A 40 1.57 -16.98 -6.10
C ILE A 40 1.98 -17.35 -4.67
N SER A 41 1.16 -17.02 -3.67
CA SER A 41 1.43 -17.41 -2.28
C SER A 41 1.43 -18.93 -2.07
N GLN A 42 0.66 -19.68 -2.87
CA GLN A 42 0.63 -21.15 -2.81
C GLN A 42 1.85 -21.81 -3.45
N LEU A 43 2.57 -21.11 -4.34
CA LEU A 43 3.83 -21.63 -4.90
C LEU A 43 4.93 -21.74 -3.83
N TRP A 44 4.96 -20.81 -2.87
CA TRP A 44 5.88 -20.85 -1.73
C TRP A 44 5.15 -20.66 -0.40
N PRO A 45 4.45 -21.70 0.10
CA PRO A 45 3.62 -21.60 1.29
C PRO A 45 4.42 -21.31 2.57
N GLN A 46 5.72 -21.58 2.56
CA GLN A 46 6.63 -21.30 3.67
C GLN A 46 7.05 -19.83 3.75
N LEU A 47 6.95 -19.10 2.63
CA LEU A 47 7.35 -17.70 2.58
C LEU A 47 6.23 -16.80 3.13
N PRO A 48 6.55 -15.89 4.06
CA PRO A 48 5.58 -14.97 4.60
C PRO A 48 5.11 -13.99 3.52
N LEU A 49 3.79 -13.90 3.36
CA LEU A 49 3.10 -12.91 2.55
C LEU A 49 2.95 -11.58 3.31
N LEU A 50 3.47 -10.50 2.75
CA LEU A 50 3.46 -9.15 3.30
C LEU A 50 2.69 -8.20 2.38
N ALA A 51 1.95 -7.28 2.98
CA ALA A 51 1.34 -6.16 2.26
C ALA A 51 2.23 -4.92 2.33
N ASN A 52 2.52 -4.31 1.18
CA ASN A 52 2.97 -2.92 1.18
C ASN A 52 1.78 -2.02 1.56
N LEU A 53 1.93 -1.21 2.62
CA LEU A 53 0.85 -0.43 3.19
C LEU A 53 0.20 0.51 2.17
N ARG A 54 -1.08 0.81 2.41
CA ARG A 54 -2.06 1.39 1.47
C ARG A 54 -2.51 0.34 0.48
N CYS A 55 -1.95 0.35 -0.73
CA CYS A 55 -2.47 -0.41 -1.85
C CYS A 55 -2.43 -1.93 -1.64
N GLY A 56 -1.31 -2.47 -1.16
CA GLY A 56 -1.11 -3.92 -1.00
C GLY A 56 -2.08 -4.60 -0.04
N LEU A 57 -2.64 -3.87 0.93
CA LEU A 57 -3.53 -4.42 1.96
C LEU A 57 -4.83 -5.00 1.39
N TRP A 58 -5.23 -4.55 0.21
CA TRP A 58 -6.50 -4.95 -0.41
C TRP A 58 -6.45 -6.34 -1.04
N TYR A 59 -5.28 -6.87 -1.36
CA TYR A 59 -5.15 -8.01 -2.29
C TYR A 59 -5.02 -9.40 -1.63
N SER A 60 -5.23 -9.50 -0.32
CA SER A 60 -5.37 -10.78 0.37
C SER A 60 -6.18 -10.60 1.65
N SER A 61 -6.93 -11.65 2.04
CA SER A 61 -7.65 -11.70 3.32
C SER A 61 -6.73 -11.86 4.52
N LYS A 62 -5.50 -12.34 4.31
CA LYS A 62 -4.54 -12.60 5.37
C LYS A 62 -3.12 -12.27 4.92
N PHE A 63 -2.42 -11.50 5.76
CA PHE A 63 -1.00 -11.21 5.65
C PHE A 63 -0.29 -11.61 6.94
N HIS A 64 0.98 -12.00 6.82
CA HIS A 64 1.84 -12.31 7.97
C HIS A 64 2.36 -11.04 8.63
N SER A 65 2.63 -10.00 7.83
CA SER A 65 3.12 -8.71 8.29
C SER A 65 2.85 -7.65 7.22
N THR A 66 3.22 -6.40 7.52
CA THR A 66 3.12 -5.26 6.60
C THR A 66 4.45 -4.56 6.46
N CYS A 67 4.70 -3.95 5.31
CA CYS A 67 5.86 -3.11 5.06
C CYS A 67 5.43 -1.75 4.49
N TYR A 68 6.32 -0.78 4.45
CA TYR A 68 6.03 0.55 3.93
C TYR A 68 7.14 1.11 3.06
N PHE A 69 7.14 0.71 1.79
CA PHE A 69 7.99 1.24 0.74
C PHE A 69 7.19 2.23 -0.11
N LYS A 70 7.54 3.51 -0.09
CA LYS A 70 6.85 4.52 -0.91
C LYS A 70 7.47 4.57 -2.30
N SER A 71 6.62 4.59 -3.32
CA SER A 71 7.03 4.80 -4.71
C SER A 71 7.82 6.09 -4.94
N THR A 72 7.53 7.15 -4.16
CA THR A 72 8.22 8.45 -4.25
C THR A 72 9.71 8.35 -3.95
N ASP A 73 10.13 7.39 -3.12
CA ASP A 73 11.53 7.23 -2.72
C ASP A 73 12.36 6.64 -3.88
N GLY A 74 11.68 6.06 -4.89
CA GLY A 74 12.28 5.51 -6.09
C GLY A 74 11.84 6.24 -7.36
N HIS A 75 11.40 7.49 -7.32
CA HIS A 75 11.05 8.21 -8.56
C HIS A 75 12.29 8.51 -9.40
N THR A 76 12.17 8.42 -10.73
CA THR A 76 13.27 8.72 -11.65
C THR A 76 13.80 10.14 -11.42
N ASN A 77 15.12 10.27 -11.32
CA ASN A 77 15.85 11.49 -10.97
C ASN A 77 15.61 12.02 -9.53
N ASN A 78 14.86 11.30 -8.70
CA ASN A 78 14.61 11.66 -7.31
C ASN A 78 14.60 10.40 -6.42
N TRP A 79 15.76 9.74 -6.31
CA TRP A 79 15.95 8.59 -5.44
C TRP A 79 16.36 9.03 -4.04
N SER A 80 15.78 8.40 -3.03
CA SER A 80 16.12 8.65 -1.63
C SER A 80 16.07 7.37 -0.81
N PHE A 81 16.86 7.32 0.26
CA PHE A 81 16.83 6.25 1.24
C PHE A 81 16.24 6.77 2.54
N ASN A 82 15.05 6.30 2.92
CA ASN A 82 14.35 6.85 4.07
C ASN A 82 14.75 6.15 5.38
N THR A 83 15.50 6.84 6.23
CA THR A 83 15.95 6.33 7.53
C THR A 83 14.86 6.28 8.61
N SER A 84 13.71 6.94 8.40
CA SER A 84 12.54 6.80 9.30
C SER A 84 11.69 5.56 8.98
N ARG A 85 11.82 4.99 7.78
CA ARG A 85 11.04 3.85 7.26
C ARG A 85 11.96 2.75 6.77
N LEU A 86 12.84 2.29 7.65
CA LEU A 86 13.88 1.33 7.31
C LEU A 86 13.36 -0.06 6.93
N ASN A 87 12.16 -0.45 7.36
CA ASN A 87 11.60 -1.78 7.10
C ASN A 87 12.53 -2.94 7.53
N LEU A 88 13.38 -2.78 8.55
CA LEU A 88 14.34 -3.80 8.98
C LEU A 88 13.66 -5.11 9.41
N HIS A 89 12.45 -5.01 9.96
CA HIS A 89 11.63 -6.16 10.31
C HIS A 89 11.32 -7.06 9.12
N VAL A 90 11.26 -6.51 7.90
CA VAL A 90 11.09 -7.28 6.65
C VAL A 90 12.34 -8.10 6.37
N ALA A 91 13.52 -7.50 6.46
CA ALA A 91 14.79 -8.19 6.25
C ALA A 91 15.02 -9.29 7.29
N LEU A 92 14.71 -9.02 8.57
CA LEU A 92 14.79 -10.02 9.64
C LEU A 92 13.81 -11.19 9.39
N LEU A 93 12.56 -10.88 9.06
CA LEU A 93 11.56 -11.90 8.76
C LEU A 93 11.96 -12.73 7.53
N ALA A 94 12.48 -12.10 6.48
CA ALA A 94 12.99 -12.80 5.30
C ALA A 94 14.18 -13.70 5.65
N GLY A 95 15.15 -13.22 6.44
CA GLY A 95 16.28 -14.04 6.89
C GLY A 95 15.86 -15.25 7.72
N GLN A 96 14.84 -15.11 8.57
CA GLN A 96 14.31 -16.19 9.40
C GLN A 96 13.52 -17.24 8.60
N LYS A 97 12.84 -16.81 7.53
CA LYS A 97 11.93 -17.65 6.74
C LYS A 97 12.48 -18.09 5.39
N GLY A 98 13.74 -17.76 5.08
CA GLY A 98 14.34 -18.06 3.78
C GLY A 98 13.80 -17.20 2.64
N GLY A 99 13.16 -16.06 2.94
CA GLY A 99 12.60 -15.12 1.97
C GLY A 99 11.29 -14.49 2.41
N CYS A 100 10.68 -13.67 1.54
CA CYS A 100 9.32 -13.18 1.73
C CYS A 100 8.66 -12.78 0.41
N ILE A 101 7.33 -12.68 0.41
CA ILE A 101 6.53 -12.17 -0.70
C ILE A 101 5.96 -10.81 -0.30
N ILE A 102 6.16 -9.78 -1.11
CA ILE A 102 5.60 -8.43 -0.89
C ILE A 102 4.60 -8.13 -1.99
N VAL A 103 3.37 -7.81 -1.59
CA VAL A 103 2.27 -7.48 -2.49
C VAL A 103 2.06 -5.98 -2.54
N ASP A 104 2.00 -5.46 -3.74
CA ASP A 104 1.63 -4.08 -4.06
C ASP A 104 0.96 -4.08 -5.43
N SER A 105 0.47 -2.93 -5.87
CA SER A 105 -0.02 -2.81 -7.24
C SER A 105 0.25 -1.42 -7.80
N THR A 106 -0.07 -1.23 -9.08
CA THR A 106 0.06 0.07 -9.71
C THR A 106 -1.05 0.29 -10.72
N ARG A 107 -1.34 1.57 -10.96
CA ARG A 107 -2.37 2.01 -11.88
C ARG A 107 -1.88 2.03 -13.32
N LYS A 108 -2.80 2.35 -14.24
CA LYS A 108 -2.65 2.26 -15.70
C LYS A 108 -1.29 2.80 -16.20
N GLY A 109 -0.63 1.97 -17.02
CA GLY A 109 0.59 2.29 -17.76
C GLY A 109 1.82 1.52 -17.27
N LYS A 110 1.95 1.31 -15.95
CA LYS A 110 3.10 0.60 -15.36
C LYS A 110 2.75 -0.86 -15.08
N ARG A 111 3.77 -1.73 -15.17
CA ARG A 111 3.66 -3.15 -14.77
C ARG A 111 3.94 -3.32 -13.27
N PHE A 112 4.86 -2.51 -12.75
CA PHE A 112 5.28 -2.50 -11.34
C PHE A 112 5.30 -1.05 -10.84
N PRO A 113 4.96 -0.80 -9.57
CA PRO A 113 5.19 0.49 -8.94
C PRO A 113 6.69 0.79 -8.83
N ASP A 114 7.04 2.07 -8.66
CA ASP A 114 8.44 2.48 -8.43
C ASP A 114 8.97 1.98 -7.07
N SER A 115 8.08 1.69 -6.11
CA SER A 115 8.41 0.98 -4.87
C SER A 115 9.11 -0.35 -5.17
N MET A 116 8.56 -1.15 -6.08
CA MET A 116 9.11 -2.44 -6.49
C MET A 116 10.22 -2.33 -7.52
N SER A 117 10.18 -1.34 -8.41
CA SER A 117 11.17 -1.22 -9.50
C SER A 117 12.51 -0.66 -9.02
N LYS A 118 12.51 0.21 -8.02
CA LYS A 118 13.72 0.95 -7.59
C LYS A 118 13.86 1.04 -6.08
N THR A 119 12.81 1.37 -5.33
CA THR A 119 12.92 1.59 -3.87
C THR A 119 13.37 0.34 -3.10
N ILE A 120 12.70 -0.80 -3.30
CA ILE A 120 13.05 -2.06 -2.65
C ILE A 120 14.41 -2.59 -3.13
N PRO A 121 14.73 -2.57 -4.44
CA PRO A 121 16.08 -2.87 -4.92
C PRO A 121 17.21 -2.05 -4.27
N ILE A 122 17.04 -0.73 -4.20
CA ILE A 122 17.98 0.16 -3.51
C ILE A 122 18.12 -0.27 -2.05
N TRP A 123 16.99 -0.49 -1.37
CA TRP A 123 16.97 -0.95 0.01
C TRP A 123 17.72 -2.28 0.21
N THR A 124 17.49 -3.29 -0.64
CA THR A 124 18.23 -4.57 -0.58
C THR A 124 19.73 -4.38 -0.77
N CYS A 125 20.14 -3.53 -1.72
CA CYS A 125 21.55 -3.25 -2.01
C CYS A 125 22.24 -2.56 -0.82
N VAL A 126 21.62 -1.52 -0.26
CA VAL A 126 22.13 -0.80 0.91
C VAL A 126 22.29 -1.77 2.10
N LEU A 127 21.27 -2.59 2.40
CA LEU A 127 21.38 -3.57 3.49
C LEU A 127 22.47 -4.62 3.24
N ASN A 128 22.57 -5.17 2.03
CA ASN A 128 23.61 -6.15 1.71
C ASN A 128 25.01 -5.58 1.88
N ARG A 129 25.27 -4.37 1.37
CA ARG A 129 26.56 -3.68 1.51
C ARG A 129 26.86 -3.33 2.98
N SER A 130 25.87 -2.89 3.75
CA SER A 130 26.05 -2.61 5.19
C SER A 130 26.36 -3.88 6.00
N VAL A 131 25.63 -4.98 5.75
CA VAL A 131 25.90 -6.29 6.38
C VAL A 131 27.30 -6.79 6.02
N TYR A 132 27.68 -6.67 4.75
CA TYR A 132 29.03 -7.04 4.30
C TYR A 132 30.12 -6.21 4.99
N LYS A 133 29.97 -4.88 5.04
CA LYS A 133 30.88 -3.97 5.76
C LYS A 133 30.98 -4.34 7.24
N TYR A 134 29.86 -4.64 7.90
CA TYR A 134 29.83 -5.06 9.30
C TYR A 134 30.60 -6.37 9.52
N ARG A 135 30.34 -7.40 8.71
CA ARG A 135 31.04 -8.69 8.78
C ARG A 135 32.54 -8.56 8.55
N LYS A 136 32.95 -7.76 7.55
CA LYS A 136 34.36 -7.49 7.27
C LYS A 136 35.06 -6.78 8.43
N LYS A 137 34.41 -5.80 9.08
CA LYS A 137 34.94 -5.14 10.28
C LYS A 137 35.14 -6.13 11.44
N MET A 138 34.20 -7.04 11.66
CA MET A 138 34.29 -8.05 12.73
C MET A 138 35.40 -9.07 12.46
N CYS A 139 35.57 -9.53 11.22
CA CYS A 139 36.66 -10.44 10.86
C CYS A 139 38.03 -9.77 11.03
N ASN A 140 38.18 -8.52 10.56
CA ASN A 140 39.44 -7.78 10.68
C ASN A 140 39.76 -7.37 12.13
N GLY A 141 38.75 -7.09 12.95
CA GLY A 141 38.91 -6.75 14.37
C GLY A 141 39.26 -7.97 15.25
N GLY A 142 38.74 -9.16 14.91
CA GLY A 142 39.04 -10.42 15.60
C GLY A 142 40.49 -10.88 15.42
N VAL A 143 41.10 -10.63 14.25
CA VAL A 143 42.50 -10.96 13.96
C VAL A 143 43.49 -10.19 14.85
N VAL A 144 43.12 -9.02 15.39
CA VAL A 144 43.99 -8.24 16.29
C VAL A 144 44.03 -8.83 17.70
N LEU A 145 42.98 -9.54 18.14
CA LEU A 145 42.90 -10.19 19.46
C LEU A 145 43.35 -11.66 19.44
N ALA A 146 43.37 -12.31 18.27
CA ALA A 146 43.66 -13.74 18.11
C ALA A 146 45.08 -14.05 17.59
N LYS A 147 46.08 -13.19 17.82
CA LYS A 147 47.51 -13.50 17.57
C LYS A 147 48.11 -14.50 18.59
N GLY A 148 47.30 -15.43 19.07
CA GLY A 148 47.70 -16.50 19.98
C GLY A 148 46.88 -17.75 19.67
N ASN A 149 47.41 -18.58 18.75
CA ASN A 149 47.03 -19.96 18.48
C ASN A 149 45.60 -20.21 17.97
N ALA A 150 45.41 -20.21 16.64
CA ALA A 150 44.35 -20.99 16.00
C ALA A 150 44.77 -21.46 14.60
N SER A 151 44.40 -22.69 14.28
CA SER A 151 44.73 -23.49 13.10
C SER A 151 44.17 -22.93 11.77
N ASP A 152 44.96 -23.06 10.70
CA ASP A 152 44.78 -22.59 9.31
C ASP A 152 43.45 -22.97 8.60
N GLU A 153 42.63 -23.86 9.17
CA GLU A 153 41.40 -24.33 8.52
C GLU A 153 40.20 -23.38 8.73
N HIS A 154 40.16 -22.65 9.85
CA HIS A 154 39.06 -21.71 10.14
C HIS A 154 39.16 -20.41 9.33
N GLU A 155 40.37 -19.93 9.04
CA GLU A 155 40.60 -18.70 8.26
C GLU A 155 40.16 -18.82 6.80
N LYS A 156 40.31 -20.00 6.17
CA LYS A 156 39.88 -20.23 4.79
C LYS A 156 38.36 -20.23 4.64
N SER A 157 37.62 -20.84 5.56
CA SER A 157 36.15 -20.90 5.51
C SER A 157 35.46 -19.54 5.69
N THR A 158 35.99 -18.70 6.58
CA THR A 158 35.41 -17.38 6.89
C THR A 158 35.78 -16.32 5.84
N SER A 159 36.99 -16.38 5.29
CA SER A 159 37.42 -15.50 4.19
C SER A 159 36.64 -15.78 2.90
N GLN A 160 36.34 -17.04 2.60
CA GLN A 160 35.55 -17.44 1.44
C GLN A 160 34.07 -17.05 1.57
N PHE A 161 33.47 -17.19 2.77
CA PHE A 161 32.10 -16.74 3.03
C PHE A 161 31.89 -15.22 2.83
N THR A 162 32.92 -14.40 3.12
CA THR A 162 32.86 -12.97 2.84
C THR A 162 33.03 -12.63 1.36
N ALA A 163 33.77 -13.43 0.59
CA ALA A 163 34.00 -13.17 -0.83
C ALA A 163 32.74 -13.39 -1.69
N ASP A 164 31.87 -14.31 -1.27
CA ASP A 164 30.67 -14.73 -2.03
C ASP A 164 29.41 -13.90 -1.71
N TRP A 165 29.50 -12.87 -0.86
CA TRP A 165 28.34 -12.05 -0.48
C TRP A 165 28.02 -10.98 -1.53
N ASP A 166 26.96 -11.20 -2.30
CA ASP A 166 26.56 -10.29 -3.37
C ASP A 166 26.11 -8.90 -2.87
N CYS A 167 26.86 -7.89 -3.29
CA CYS A 167 26.65 -6.47 -2.98
C CYS A 167 26.14 -5.65 -4.19
N SER A 168 25.78 -6.32 -5.28
CA SER A 168 25.39 -5.69 -6.53
C SER A 168 23.98 -5.09 -6.46
N LEU A 169 23.76 -3.99 -7.16
CA LEU A 169 22.42 -3.41 -7.33
C LEU A 169 21.62 -4.21 -8.38
N HIS A 170 20.58 -4.90 -7.92
CA HIS A 170 19.67 -5.70 -8.77
C HIS A 170 18.41 -4.92 -9.11
N LEU A 171 18.38 -4.33 -10.31
CA LEU A 171 17.22 -3.63 -10.85
C LEU A 171 16.57 -4.46 -11.96
N PRO A 172 15.26 -4.26 -12.21
CA PRO A 172 14.58 -4.98 -13.28
C PRO A 172 14.99 -4.43 -14.65
N LEU A 173 14.83 -5.26 -15.68
CA LEU A 173 15.28 -4.99 -17.06
C LEU A 173 14.68 -3.72 -17.72
N TRP A 174 13.58 -3.18 -17.18
CA TRP A 174 12.96 -1.95 -17.70
C TRP A 174 13.54 -0.67 -17.08
N VAL A 175 14.46 -0.78 -16.13
CA VAL A 175 15.26 0.34 -15.63
C VAL A 175 16.56 0.37 -16.44
N SER A 176 16.83 1.51 -17.08
CA SER A 176 18.00 1.63 -17.97
C SER A 176 19.32 1.48 -17.21
N ASP A 177 20.37 1.03 -17.89
CA ASP A 177 21.71 0.93 -17.29
C ASP A 177 22.26 2.29 -16.85
N THR A 178 21.92 3.37 -17.56
CA THR A 178 22.26 4.75 -17.17
C THR A 178 21.59 5.12 -15.84
N GLU A 179 20.31 4.79 -15.68
CA GLU A 179 19.58 5.02 -14.42
C GLU A 179 20.16 4.16 -13.30
N LYS A 180 20.50 2.90 -13.59
CA LYS A 180 21.17 1.99 -12.65
C LYS A 180 22.50 2.56 -12.17
N ALA A 181 23.36 3.05 -13.07
CA ALA A 181 24.65 3.65 -12.71
C ALA A 181 24.46 4.89 -11.81
N ALA A 182 23.53 5.78 -12.19
CA ALA A 182 23.23 6.98 -11.41
C ALA A 182 22.68 6.67 -9.99
N ILE A 183 21.95 5.55 -9.84
CA ILE A 183 21.52 5.05 -8.54
C ILE A 183 22.71 4.48 -7.76
N ASP A 184 23.55 3.65 -8.40
CA ASP A 184 24.69 2.99 -7.74
C ASP A 184 25.69 4.02 -7.17
N ASP A 185 25.91 5.13 -7.88
CA ASP A 185 26.75 6.26 -7.44
C ASP A 185 26.29 6.87 -6.10
N ARG A 186 24.99 6.77 -5.77
CA ARG A 186 24.40 7.29 -4.52
C ARG A 186 24.37 6.28 -3.38
N VAL A 187 24.56 4.99 -3.67
CA VAL A 187 24.42 3.92 -2.65
C VAL A 187 25.38 4.11 -1.48
N GLU A 188 26.60 4.58 -1.74
CA GLU A 188 27.59 4.82 -0.66
C GLU A 188 27.18 5.94 0.30
N GLU A 189 26.42 6.94 -0.16
CA GLU A 189 25.85 7.98 0.69
C GLU A 189 24.76 7.40 1.59
N TRP A 190 23.83 6.63 1.02
CA TRP A 190 22.75 6.00 1.78
C TRP A 190 23.24 4.98 2.82
N ILE A 191 24.37 4.32 2.57
CA ILE A 191 25.01 3.48 3.59
C ILE A 191 25.47 4.32 4.78
N LYS A 192 26.06 5.50 4.55
CA LYS A 192 26.46 6.41 5.63
C LYS A 192 25.25 6.94 6.41
N GLU A 193 24.16 7.26 5.71
CA GLU A 193 22.90 7.65 6.34
C GLU A 193 22.31 6.53 7.21
N LEU A 194 22.36 5.28 6.72
CA LEU A 194 21.92 4.11 7.48
C LEU A 194 22.78 3.91 8.73
N ASP A 195 24.10 4.00 8.61
CA ASP A 195 25.02 3.90 9.75
C ASP A 195 24.73 5.02 10.79
N ALA A 196 24.50 6.26 10.33
CA ALA A 196 24.18 7.39 11.18
C ALA A 196 22.79 7.29 11.85
N SER A 197 21.86 6.53 11.26
CA SER A 197 20.51 6.35 11.81
C SER A 197 20.45 5.47 13.06
N GLY A 198 21.55 4.77 13.40
CA GLY A 198 21.58 3.82 14.52
C GLY A 198 20.87 2.51 14.23
N ALA A 199 20.70 2.15 12.96
CA ALA A 199 20.10 0.89 12.56
C ALA A 199 20.88 -0.32 13.12
N ASP A 200 20.16 -1.33 13.61
CA ASP A 200 20.76 -2.55 14.16
C ASP A 200 21.22 -3.51 13.04
N ILE A 201 22.36 -3.18 12.44
CA ILE A 201 23.00 -4.00 11.41
C ILE A 201 23.55 -5.31 11.99
N ALA A 202 23.87 -5.34 13.29
CA ALA A 202 24.40 -6.53 13.95
C ALA A 202 23.37 -7.67 13.95
N SER A 203 22.12 -7.36 14.34
CA SER A 203 21.01 -8.32 14.27
C SER A 203 20.77 -8.80 12.85
N LEU A 204 20.78 -7.91 11.84
CA LEU A 204 20.64 -8.30 10.44
C LEU A 204 21.78 -9.22 9.97
N ALA A 205 23.02 -8.88 10.31
CA ALA A 205 24.19 -9.66 9.94
C ALA A 205 24.19 -11.06 10.57
N SER A 206 23.62 -11.22 11.77
CA SER A 206 23.44 -12.53 12.41
C SER A 206 22.28 -13.33 11.78
N CYS A 207 21.23 -12.65 11.34
CA CYS A 207 20.01 -13.27 10.84
C CYS A 207 20.11 -13.71 9.37
N LEU A 208 20.73 -12.89 8.51
CA LEU A 208 20.77 -13.12 7.06
C LEU A 208 21.87 -14.09 6.68
N LYS A 209 21.54 -15.34 6.36
CA LYS A 209 22.55 -16.33 5.91
C LYS A 209 23.00 -16.13 4.47
N LYS A 210 22.16 -15.54 3.64
CA LYS A 210 22.38 -15.24 2.21
C LYS A 210 21.98 -13.79 1.90
N PRO A 211 22.58 -13.11 0.90
CA PRO A 211 22.25 -11.73 0.55
C PRO A 211 20.79 -11.59 0.12
N LEU A 212 20.17 -10.45 0.37
CA LEU A 212 18.80 -10.18 -0.11
C LEU A 212 18.81 -9.94 -1.62
N ARG A 213 17.88 -10.54 -2.37
CA ARG A 213 17.72 -10.23 -3.80
C ARG A 213 16.25 -10.12 -4.20
N PRO A 214 15.85 -9.03 -4.88
CA PRO A 214 14.49 -8.86 -5.38
C PRO A 214 14.21 -9.75 -6.60
N LEU A 215 12.99 -10.28 -6.68
CA LEU A 215 12.44 -10.99 -7.84
C LEU A 215 11.08 -10.39 -8.20
N TRP A 216 10.77 -10.22 -9.49
CA TRP A 216 9.56 -9.52 -9.91
C TRP A 216 8.55 -10.46 -10.56
N ILE A 217 7.34 -10.51 -10.00
CA ILE A 217 6.23 -11.33 -10.50
C ILE A 217 5.03 -10.45 -10.80
N SER A 218 4.43 -10.64 -11.97
CA SER A 218 3.13 -10.07 -12.31
C SER A 218 2.28 -11.11 -13.03
N GLN A 219 1.02 -10.79 -13.32
CA GLN A 219 0.12 -11.67 -14.08
C GLN A 219 0.60 -12.06 -15.50
N LYS A 220 1.68 -11.45 -16.02
CA LYS A 220 2.30 -11.80 -17.32
C LYS A 220 3.53 -12.69 -17.16
N THR A 221 3.95 -12.98 -15.94
CA THR A 221 5.11 -13.80 -15.66
C THR A 221 4.72 -15.27 -15.82
N VAL A 222 5.41 -15.98 -16.73
CA VAL A 222 5.10 -17.37 -17.12
C VAL A 222 6.16 -18.38 -16.64
N ILE A 223 7.03 -17.98 -15.71
CA ILE A 223 8.25 -18.75 -15.37
C ILE A 223 8.00 -20.02 -14.54
N TRP A 224 6.77 -20.27 -14.09
CA TRP A 224 6.40 -21.41 -13.22
C TRP A 224 5.69 -22.56 -13.96
N LEU A 225 5.57 -22.49 -15.29
CA LEU A 225 4.79 -23.46 -16.06
C LEU A 225 5.38 -24.89 -16.03
N ASN A 226 6.68 -25.02 -15.73
CA ASN A 226 7.37 -26.30 -15.82
C ASN A 226 7.88 -26.81 -14.46
N GLU A 227 8.48 -25.96 -13.62
CA GLU A 227 8.92 -26.31 -12.25
C GLU A 227 8.89 -25.07 -11.35
N VAL A 228 8.52 -25.23 -10.09
CA VAL A 228 8.63 -24.18 -9.07
C VAL A 228 9.97 -24.38 -8.36
N PRO A 229 10.94 -23.46 -8.48
CA PRO A 229 12.21 -23.60 -7.80
C PRO A 229 12.01 -23.59 -6.28
N ASP A 230 12.73 -24.48 -5.59
CA ASP A 230 12.82 -24.41 -4.14
C ASP A 230 13.60 -23.15 -3.75
N HIS A 231 12.98 -22.29 -2.95
CA HIS A 231 13.59 -21.06 -2.44
C HIS A 231 14.92 -21.30 -1.71
N ASP A 232 15.11 -22.47 -1.10
CA ASP A 232 16.32 -22.82 -0.36
C ASP A 232 17.51 -23.12 -1.28
N SER A 233 17.24 -23.45 -2.55
CA SER A 233 18.26 -23.72 -3.57
C SER A 233 18.98 -22.48 -4.08
N TRP A 234 18.40 -21.29 -3.90
CA TRP A 234 19.01 -20.04 -4.36
C TRP A 234 20.20 -19.64 -3.48
N ASP A 235 21.20 -19.01 -4.09
CA ASP A 235 22.37 -18.45 -3.42
C ASP A 235 22.05 -17.13 -2.68
N PHE A 236 20.80 -16.67 -2.74
CA PHE A 236 20.29 -15.45 -2.10
C PHE A 236 19.01 -15.71 -1.30
N THR A 237 18.66 -14.78 -0.42
CA THR A 237 17.37 -14.70 0.26
C THR A 237 16.39 -13.91 -0.62
N PRO A 238 15.36 -14.55 -1.21
CA PRO A 238 14.45 -13.92 -2.16
C PRO A 238 13.49 -12.93 -1.50
N ILE A 239 13.40 -11.73 -2.09
CA ILE A 239 12.34 -10.76 -1.84
C ILE A 239 11.43 -10.75 -3.07
N ILE A 240 10.37 -11.55 -3.03
CA ILE A 240 9.47 -11.75 -4.17
C ILE A 240 8.46 -10.60 -4.23
N LEU A 241 8.57 -9.75 -5.24
CA LEU A 241 7.77 -8.56 -5.46
C LEU A 241 6.61 -8.86 -6.41
N VAL A 242 5.40 -8.96 -5.86
CA VAL A 242 4.20 -9.32 -6.61
C VAL A 242 3.39 -8.06 -6.90
N SER A 243 3.39 -7.65 -8.17
CA SER A 243 2.43 -6.64 -8.66
C SER A 243 1.09 -7.33 -8.93
N ALA A 244 0.14 -7.12 -8.02
CA ALA A 244 -1.14 -7.83 -8.01
C ALA A 244 -1.95 -7.61 -9.29
N SER A 245 -2.00 -6.36 -9.76
CA SER A 245 -2.86 -5.96 -10.88
C SER A 245 -2.26 -6.24 -12.26
N SER A 246 -3.11 -6.70 -13.16
CA SER A 246 -2.80 -6.83 -14.59
C SER A 246 -2.46 -5.48 -15.23
N GLN A 247 -1.40 -5.46 -16.05
CA GLN A 247 -1.08 -4.32 -16.90
C GLN A 247 -2.00 -4.31 -18.11
N SER A 248 -3.04 -3.47 -18.07
CA SER A 248 -3.89 -3.22 -19.24
C SER A 248 -3.89 -1.75 -19.64
N GLY A 249 -3.42 -1.47 -20.85
CA GLY A 249 -3.56 -0.17 -21.50
C GLY A 249 -4.97 0.09 -22.05
N ILE A 250 -5.79 -0.97 -22.14
CA ILE A 250 -7.16 -0.94 -22.66
C ILE A 250 -8.13 -1.27 -21.52
N ILE A 251 -9.31 -0.63 -21.51
CA ILE A 251 -10.39 -0.96 -20.57
C ILE A 251 -10.80 -2.40 -20.84
N GLN A 252 -10.59 -3.28 -19.85
CA GLN A 252 -11.03 -4.67 -19.93
C GLN A 252 -12.43 -4.76 -19.32
N ASN A 253 -13.42 -5.01 -20.16
CA ASN A 253 -14.73 -5.42 -19.69
C ASN A 253 -14.66 -6.90 -19.35
N ARG A 254 -14.92 -7.24 -18.09
CA ARG A 254 -15.00 -8.62 -17.63
C ARG A 254 -16.46 -8.96 -17.37
N THR A 255 -16.79 -10.23 -17.58
CA THR A 255 -18.14 -10.74 -17.42
C THR A 255 -18.12 -12.03 -16.64
N THR A 256 -19.06 -12.17 -15.72
CA THR A 256 -19.45 -13.44 -15.10
C THR A 256 -20.77 -13.87 -15.71
N SER A 257 -21.29 -15.02 -15.29
CA SER A 257 -22.64 -15.48 -15.64
C SER A 257 -23.73 -14.45 -15.29
N GLU A 258 -23.52 -13.63 -14.26
CA GLU A 258 -24.55 -12.75 -13.69
C GLU A 258 -24.29 -11.26 -13.98
N PHE A 259 -23.03 -10.82 -13.96
CA PHE A 259 -22.70 -9.39 -14.02
C PHE A 259 -21.51 -9.09 -14.93
N SER A 260 -21.51 -7.89 -15.51
CA SER A 260 -20.35 -7.30 -16.20
C SER A 260 -19.75 -6.15 -15.37
N TRP A 261 -18.44 -5.98 -15.43
CA TRP A 261 -17.73 -4.87 -14.78
C TRP A 261 -16.53 -4.42 -15.61
N ASN A 262 -16.11 -3.18 -15.37
CA ASN A 262 -14.87 -2.66 -15.93
C ASN A 262 -13.74 -2.96 -14.96
N TYR A 263 -12.73 -3.70 -15.39
CA TYR A 263 -11.55 -3.96 -14.57
C TYR A 263 -10.71 -2.67 -14.39
N ILE A 264 -10.32 -2.41 -13.14
CA ILE A 264 -9.55 -1.25 -12.70
C ILE A 264 -8.20 -1.76 -12.18
N PRO A 265 -7.10 -1.61 -12.93
CA PRO A 265 -5.78 -1.98 -12.44
C PRO A 265 -5.36 -1.02 -11.33
N GLY A 266 -4.81 -1.58 -10.26
CA GLY A 266 -4.43 -0.83 -9.07
C GLY A 266 -5.62 -0.27 -8.30
N ALA A 267 -6.74 -0.99 -8.28
CA ALA A 267 -7.97 -0.56 -7.61
C ALA A 267 -7.80 -0.35 -6.10
N GLY A 268 -6.85 -1.03 -5.44
CA GLY A 268 -6.53 -0.80 -4.03
C GLY A 268 -5.82 0.53 -3.77
N ASP A 269 -5.40 1.27 -4.79
CA ASP A 269 -4.75 2.58 -4.66
C ASP A 269 -5.79 3.73 -4.67
N ASP A 270 -5.44 4.89 -4.08
CA ASP A 270 -6.34 5.99 -3.67
C ASP A 270 -7.74 5.53 -3.21
N GLU A 271 -7.77 4.59 -2.26
CA GLU A 271 -9.00 4.12 -1.62
C GLU A 271 -9.87 5.26 -1.06
N GLU A 272 -9.28 6.38 -0.67
CA GLU A 272 -9.98 7.58 -0.20
C GLU A 272 -10.97 8.14 -1.23
N SER A 273 -10.74 7.86 -2.52
CA SER A 273 -11.59 8.36 -3.61
C SER A 273 -12.85 7.52 -3.84
N TRP A 274 -12.90 6.27 -3.36
CA TRP A 274 -13.98 5.33 -3.69
C TRP A 274 -14.47 4.45 -2.54
N ALA A 275 -13.64 4.13 -1.54
CA ALA A 275 -13.91 3.13 -0.51
C ALA A 275 -14.96 3.56 0.52
N ARG A 276 -15.21 4.87 0.69
CA ARG A 276 -16.27 5.43 1.56
C ARG A 276 -16.24 4.87 3.00
N GLY A 277 -15.05 4.73 3.57
CA GLY A 277 -14.84 4.21 4.91
C GLY A 277 -14.76 2.68 5.01
N LEU A 278 -14.96 1.96 3.91
CA LEU A 278 -14.67 0.53 3.85
C LEU A 278 -13.16 0.30 3.98
N THR A 279 -12.77 -0.60 4.88
CA THR A 279 -11.36 -0.99 5.06
C THR A 279 -11.11 -2.36 4.44
N PRO A 280 -9.85 -2.73 4.12
CA PRO A 280 -9.52 -4.05 3.58
C PRO A 280 -10.06 -5.21 4.44
N ASN A 281 -9.95 -5.10 5.77
CA ASN A 281 -10.44 -6.13 6.70
C ASN A 281 -11.97 -6.28 6.62
N LEU A 282 -12.70 -5.16 6.57
CA LEU A 282 -14.16 -5.19 6.42
C LEU A 282 -14.58 -5.74 5.06
N PHE A 283 -13.86 -5.40 3.99
CA PHE A 283 -14.08 -5.98 2.68
C PHE A 283 -13.91 -7.49 2.71
N TRP A 284 -12.77 -8.01 3.19
CA TRP A 284 -12.48 -9.44 3.18
C TRP A 284 -13.42 -10.27 4.07
N LYS A 285 -13.91 -9.70 5.18
CA LYS A 285 -14.95 -10.34 6.01
C LYS A 285 -16.30 -10.51 5.29
N ASN A 286 -16.57 -9.67 4.28
CA ASN A 286 -17.84 -9.63 3.57
C ASN A 286 -17.69 -9.81 2.05
N ALA A 287 -16.53 -10.27 1.58
CA ALA A 287 -16.15 -10.21 0.17
C ALA A 287 -17.15 -10.98 -0.69
N TYR A 288 -17.46 -12.23 -0.32
CA TYR A 288 -18.41 -13.06 -1.05
C TYR A 288 -19.77 -12.38 -1.23
N ASP A 289 -20.32 -11.81 -0.15
CA ASP A 289 -21.62 -11.14 -0.20
C ASP A 289 -21.58 -9.86 -1.04
N LEU A 290 -20.59 -9.00 -0.83
CA LEU A 290 -20.42 -7.74 -1.59
C LEU A 290 -20.25 -7.97 -3.08
N ILE A 291 -19.52 -9.01 -3.45
CA ILE A 291 -19.13 -9.32 -4.82
C ILE A 291 -20.26 -10.01 -5.59
N ASN A 292 -21.10 -10.80 -4.92
CA ASN A 292 -22.23 -11.50 -5.55
C ASN A 292 -23.54 -10.69 -5.53
N SER A 293 -23.61 -9.61 -4.75
CA SER A 293 -24.82 -8.76 -4.69
C SER A 293 -25.04 -7.87 -5.92
N GLY A 294 -24.07 -7.84 -6.84
CA GLY A 294 -24.12 -7.02 -8.03
C GLY A 294 -23.91 -5.52 -7.78
N PRO A 295 -23.77 -4.73 -8.87
CA PRO A 295 -23.41 -3.32 -8.80
C PRO A 295 -24.48 -2.42 -8.16
N ASP A 296 -25.76 -2.78 -8.29
CA ASP A 296 -26.89 -1.94 -7.89
C ASP A 296 -27.00 -1.80 -6.37
N ILE A 297 -26.80 -2.90 -5.65
CA ILE A 297 -26.96 -2.97 -4.18
C ILE A 297 -25.61 -2.80 -3.46
N CYS A 298 -24.47 -2.91 -4.19
CA CYS A 298 -23.12 -2.83 -3.61
C CYS A 298 -22.90 -1.58 -2.76
N ASN A 299 -23.34 -0.40 -3.22
CA ASN A 299 -23.19 0.85 -2.47
C ASN A 299 -23.95 0.84 -1.14
N GLN A 300 -25.18 0.29 -1.14
CA GLN A 300 -26.00 0.18 0.06
C GLN A 300 -25.35 -0.76 1.07
N LYS A 301 -24.94 -1.96 0.62
CA LYS A 301 -24.28 -2.94 1.51
C LYS A 301 -23.00 -2.42 2.12
N VAL A 302 -22.17 -1.72 1.35
CA VAL A 302 -20.94 -1.12 1.90
C VAL A 302 -21.29 -0.07 2.96
N ALA A 303 -22.30 0.76 2.74
CA ALA A 303 -22.74 1.73 3.75
C ALA A 303 -23.22 1.03 5.03
N ASP A 304 -24.02 -0.04 4.90
CA ASP A 304 -24.51 -0.82 6.04
C ASP A 304 -23.37 -1.49 6.83
N ILE A 305 -22.37 -2.06 6.14
CA ILE A 305 -21.20 -2.68 6.76
C ILE A 305 -20.36 -1.65 7.52
N VAL A 306 -20.08 -0.51 6.89
CA VAL A 306 -19.27 0.56 7.50
C VAL A 306 -19.98 1.16 8.71
N GLU A 307 -21.30 1.37 8.61
CA GLU A 307 -22.09 1.90 9.72
C GLU A 307 -22.17 0.92 10.88
N LYS A 308 -22.38 -0.37 10.60
CA LYS A 308 -22.36 -1.43 11.61
C LYS A 308 -21.02 -1.51 12.34
N ASP A 309 -19.90 -1.42 11.63
CA ASP A 309 -18.56 -1.37 12.22
C ASP A 309 -18.37 -0.10 13.06
N ARG A 310 -18.81 1.06 12.57
CA ARG A 310 -18.74 2.33 13.30
C ARG A 310 -19.50 2.26 14.63
N VAL A 311 -20.74 1.77 14.62
CA VAL A 311 -21.56 1.59 15.82
C VAL A 311 -20.91 0.62 16.80
N TYR A 312 -20.39 -0.51 16.30
CA TYR A 312 -19.70 -1.50 17.12
C TYR A 312 -18.46 -0.90 17.83
N ARG A 313 -17.67 -0.08 17.13
CA ARG A 313 -16.52 0.63 17.71
C ARG A 313 -16.96 1.68 18.74
N ALA A 314 -17.99 2.45 18.44
CA ALA A 314 -18.53 3.47 19.35
C ALA A 314 -19.02 2.86 20.68
N GLN A 315 -19.72 1.73 20.62
CA GLN A 315 -20.18 1.00 21.81
C GLN A 315 -19.03 0.52 22.72
N ARG A 316 -17.83 0.37 22.17
CA ARG A 316 -16.62 -0.04 22.90
C ARG A 316 -15.74 1.15 23.30
N GLY A 317 -16.24 2.37 23.19
CA GLY A 317 -15.50 3.59 23.52
C GLY A 317 -14.34 3.89 22.56
N GLN A 318 -14.32 3.27 21.38
CA GLN A 318 -13.29 3.54 20.38
C GLN A 318 -13.67 4.75 19.53
N ILE A 319 -12.66 5.44 18.99
CA ILE A 319 -12.84 6.60 18.10
C ILE A 319 -13.61 6.13 16.85
N ALA A 320 -14.79 6.70 16.66
CA ALA A 320 -15.72 6.31 15.60
C ALA A 320 -16.29 7.56 14.91
N PRO A 321 -15.48 8.27 14.11
CA PRO A 321 -15.90 9.51 13.46
C PRO A 321 -17.02 9.21 12.47
N GLN A 322 -18.01 10.11 12.41
CA GLN A 322 -19.06 10.02 11.40
C GLN A 322 -18.48 10.42 10.04
N VAL A 323 -18.85 9.67 8.99
CA VAL A 323 -18.49 10.03 7.61
C VAL A 323 -19.37 11.22 7.20
N ILE A 324 -18.80 12.43 7.27
CA ILE A 324 -19.49 13.64 6.80
C ILE A 324 -19.49 13.60 5.27
N LEU A 325 -20.64 13.26 4.68
CA LEU A 325 -20.86 13.50 3.26
C LEU A 325 -20.92 15.00 3.04
N LYS A 326 -19.87 15.59 2.46
CA LYS A 326 -19.98 16.93 1.88
C LYS A 326 -21.06 16.84 0.80
N SER A 327 -22.24 17.42 1.07
CA SER A 327 -23.26 17.55 0.04
C SER A 327 -22.62 18.28 -1.13
N SER A 328 -22.67 17.67 -2.31
CA SER A 328 -22.37 18.37 -3.55
C SER A 328 -23.33 19.55 -3.59
N LYS A 329 -22.81 20.78 -3.43
CA LYS A 329 -23.60 22.02 -3.53
C LYS A 329 -24.56 21.88 -4.70
N LEU A 330 -25.85 21.79 -4.39
CA LEU A 330 -26.91 22.05 -5.35
C LEU A 330 -26.66 23.49 -5.81
N SER A 331 -26.20 23.62 -7.05
CA SER A 331 -25.96 24.91 -7.70
C SER A 331 -27.31 25.59 -7.92
N GLY A 332 -27.82 26.24 -6.88
CA GLY A 332 -28.81 27.29 -6.99
C GLY A 332 -28.08 28.60 -7.27
N ASN A 333 -28.41 29.23 -8.40
CA ASN A 333 -27.89 30.52 -8.81
C ASN A 333 -28.23 31.60 -7.77
N SER A 334 -27.21 32.26 -7.21
CA SER A 334 -27.20 33.73 -7.12
C SER A 334 -25.75 34.22 -7.06
N SER A 335 -25.43 35.12 -7.97
CA SER A 335 -24.24 35.97 -8.02
C SER A 335 -23.94 36.65 -6.68
N ASP A 336 -22.70 36.60 -6.19
CA ASP A 336 -21.80 37.77 -6.23
C ASP A 336 -20.36 37.43 -5.76
N LEU A 337 -19.43 38.30 -6.16
CA LEU A 337 -17.97 38.18 -6.20
C LEU A 337 -17.23 38.24 -4.84
N SER A 338 -16.12 37.50 -4.71
CA SER A 338 -14.73 38.02 -4.54
C SER A 338 -13.79 37.07 -3.76
N HIS A 339 -12.51 37.22 -4.07
CA HIS A 339 -11.37 36.35 -3.78
C HIS A 339 -10.99 36.18 -2.30
N VAL A 340 -10.35 35.05 -1.98
CA VAL A 340 -8.97 34.88 -1.42
C VAL A 340 -8.91 33.57 -0.61
N GLU A 341 -7.88 32.76 -0.85
CA GLU A 341 -7.47 31.60 -0.05
C GLU A 341 -6.02 31.87 0.45
N PRO A 342 -5.46 31.10 1.41
CA PRO A 342 -5.60 31.20 2.88
C PRO A 342 -4.24 31.56 3.55
N PRO A 343 -4.05 31.52 4.90
CA PRO A 343 -3.59 30.26 5.53
C PRO A 343 -3.88 30.05 7.05
N LEU A 344 -3.59 28.81 7.50
CA LEU A 344 -3.05 28.39 8.81
C LEU A 344 -3.94 28.23 10.08
N SER A 345 -3.97 26.95 10.52
CA SER A 345 -3.68 26.37 11.85
C SER A 345 -4.21 26.99 13.16
N SER A 346 -4.83 26.08 13.95
CA SER A 346 -4.76 25.93 15.42
C SER A 346 -5.01 27.16 16.29
N ASP A 347 -6.17 27.17 16.96
CA ASP A 347 -6.27 27.03 18.42
C ASP A 347 -7.73 27.19 18.87
N ILE A 348 -8.29 26.14 19.49
CA ILE A 348 -9.58 26.23 20.18
C ILE A 348 -9.25 26.55 21.63
N SER A 349 -9.48 27.80 22.03
CA SER A 349 -9.65 28.18 23.43
C SER A 349 -10.98 28.90 23.60
N ASP A 350 -11.79 28.32 24.49
CA ASP A 350 -12.83 28.90 25.33
C ASP A 350 -13.59 30.14 24.85
N LEU A 351 -14.83 29.92 24.43
CA LEU A 351 -15.89 30.92 24.58
C LEU A 351 -17.19 30.27 25.06
N ASN A 352 -17.44 30.39 26.37
CA ASN A 352 -18.77 30.51 26.93
C ASN A 352 -19.48 31.68 26.25
N ILE A 353 -20.69 31.50 25.72
CA ILE A 353 -21.74 32.54 25.74
C ILE A 353 -23.13 31.89 25.76
N ASP A 354 -23.82 32.30 26.82
CA ASP A 354 -25.24 32.35 27.13
C ASP A 354 -26.30 32.18 26.04
N LEU A 355 -27.35 31.47 26.45
CA LEU A 355 -28.68 31.35 25.86
C LEU A 355 -29.47 32.66 25.99
N LYS A 356 -30.00 33.19 24.88
CA LYS A 356 -31.36 33.78 24.84
C LYS A 356 -32.03 33.58 23.47
N ALA A 357 -33.29 33.16 23.55
CA ALA A 357 -34.27 32.90 22.49
C ALA A 357 -34.49 34.11 21.56
N SER A 358 -35.09 34.03 20.36
CA SER A 358 -36.25 33.23 19.94
C SER A 358 -36.43 33.34 18.42
N ASP A 359 -36.67 32.22 17.72
CA ASP A 359 -37.61 32.20 16.58
C ASP A 359 -38.05 30.74 16.34
N GLU A 360 -39.37 30.51 16.31
CA GLU A 360 -39.98 29.19 16.20
C GLU A 360 -39.87 28.65 14.76
N SER A 361 -39.09 27.58 14.57
CA SER A 361 -39.45 26.42 13.71
C SER A 361 -38.32 25.39 13.52
N CYS A 362 -37.65 24.97 14.60
CA CYS A 362 -37.08 23.61 14.74
C CYS A 362 -36.43 23.49 16.13
N THR A 363 -37.11 22.91 17.10
CA THR A 363 -36.53 22.65 18.42
C THR A 363 -35.56 21.47 18.33
N ILE A 364 -34.29 21.78 18.05
CA ILE A 364 -33.19 20.82 18.22
C ILE A 364 -32.79 20.83 19.69
N SER A 365 -32.92 19.68 20.35
CA SER A 365 -32.53 19.51 21.75
C SER A 365 -31.29 18.62 21.85
N TRP A 366 -30.33 19.03 22.69
CA TRP A 366 -29.09 18.30 22.91
C TRP A 366 -29.16 17.41 24.15
N LEU A 367 -28.76 16.15 24.02
CA LEU A 367 -28.71 15.18 25.11
C LEU A 367 -27.34 15.24 25.82
N GLY A 368 -27.14 16.27 26.65
CA GLY A 368 -25.99 16.38 27.56
C GLY A 368 -24.63 16.13 26.90
N SER A 369 -23.70 15.50 27.63
CA SER A 369 -22.32 15.24 27.18
C SER A 369 -22.15 14.18 26.09
N THR A 370 -23.25 13.73 25.46
CA THR A 370 -23.22 12.61 24.50
C THR A 370 -23.06 13.07 23.04
N ASN A 371 -22.95 14.39 22.77
CA ASN A 371 -22.90 14.97 21.42
C ASN A 371 -24.05 14.50 20.50
N LEU A 372 -25.19 14.10 21.09
CA LEU A 372 -26.38 13.66 20.37
C LEU A 372 -27.40 14.80 20.31
N ALA A 373 -27.83 15.16 19.09
CA ALA A 373 -28.90 16.12 18.85
C ALA A 373 -30.17 15.38 18.41
N VAL A 374 -31.30 15.73 19.01
CA VAL A 374 -32.63 15.19 18.67
C VAL A 374 -33.49 16.33 18.16
N GLY A 375 -34.07 16.16 16.97
CA GLY A 375 -35.02 17.09 16.36
C GLY A 375 -36.33 16.39 16.03
N THR A 376 -37.44 17.11 16.12
CA THR A 376 -38.77 16.59 15.77
C THR A 376 -38.96 16.58 14.25
N SER A 377 -39.33 15.43 13.67
CA SER A 377 -39.69 15.33 12.25
C SER A 377 -41.06 15.95 11.98
N GLN A 378 -41.14 17.01 11.19
CA GLN A 378 -42.42 17.49 10.67
C GLN A 378 -42.93 16.51 9.60
N HIS A 379 -44.04 15.83 9.87
CA HIS A 379 -44.78 15.08 8.87
C HIS A 379 -45.48 16.06 7.91
N GLY A 380 -44.99 16.14 6.68
CA GLY A 380 -45.68 16.87 5.61
C GLY A 380 -46.97 16.14 5.22
N LYS A 381 -48.12 16.76 5.48
CA LYS A 381 -49.40 16.32 4.87
C LYS A 381 -49.36 16.67 3.38
N LEU A 382 -49.58 15.66 2.54
CA LEU A 382 -49.92 15.82 1.13
C LEU A 382 -51.27 16.53 1.02
N ASN A 383 -51.30 17.62 0.26
CA ASN A 383 -52.46 18.11 -0.51
C ASN A 383 -51.94 18.70 -1.82
#